data_AF-A0A817BM20-F1
#
_entry.id   AF-A0A817BM20-F1
#
_cell.length_a   1.000
_cell.length_b   1.000
_cell.length_c   1.000
_cell.angle_alpha   90.00
_cell.angle_beta   90.00
_cell.angle_gamma   90.00
#
_symmetry.space_group_name_H-M   'P 1'
#
loop_
_entity.id
_entity.type
_entity.pdbx_description
1 polymer ?
#
loop_
_entity_poly.entity_id
_entity_poly.type
_entity_poly.pdbx_seq_one_letter_code
_entity_poly.pdbx_strand_id
1 'polypeptide(L)' 'MVLQRDLREEVLKAFKLFDDDETGKISLKKLRRVARELGDNANEEELKVMIDEFDLDGDGEINFDEFMAMLNSD' A
#
# COMPACT_ATOMS: atom_id res chain seq x y z
N MET A 1 23.39 -4.55 10.58
CA MET A 1 22.24 -3.68 10.22
C MET A 1 22.33 -3.32 8.74
N VAL A 2 22.07 -4.29 7.85
CA VAL A 2 22.01 -4.06 6.39
C VAL A 2 20.58 -4.33 5.92
N LEU A 3 20.00 -5.45 6.37
CA LEU A 3 18.61 -5.88 6.13
C LEU A 3 17.53 -4.81 6.36
N GLN A 4 17.62 -4.00 7.43
CA GLN A 4 16.58 -3.01 7.76
C GLN A 4 16.56 -1.79 6.82
N ARG A 5 17.71 -1.44 6.23
CA ARG A 5 17.78 -0.31 5.29
C ARG A 5 17.30 -0.75 3.91
N ASP A 6 17.71 -1.94 3.49
CA ASP A 6 17.32 -2.52 2.20
C ASP A 6 15.80 -2.73 2.14
N LEU A 7 15.19 -3.28 3.20
CA LEU A 7 13.74 -3.45 3.29
C LEU A 7 13.00 -2.11 3.17
N ARG A 8 13.45 -1.07 3.88
CA ARG A 8 12.81 0.25 3.80
C ARG A 8 12.89 0.84 2.39
N GLU A 9 14.01 0.66 1.70
CA GLU A 9 14.15 1.13 0.31
C GLU A 9 13.27 0.34 -0.66
N GLU A 10 13.12 -0.97 -0.48
CA GLU A 10 12.22 -1.80 -1.27
C GLU A 10 10.75 -1.44 -1.03
N VAL A 11 10.38 -1.25 0.24
CA VAL A 11 9.03 -0.79 0.63
C VAL A 11 8.74 0.58 0.03
N LEU A 12 9.70 1.51 0.06
CA LEU A 12 9.52 2.83 -0.54
C LEU A 12 9.36 2.76 -2.07
N LYS A 13 10.10 1.87 -2.74
CA LYS A 13 9.94 1.64 -4.18
C LYS A 13 8.56 1.08 -4.48
N ALA A 14 8.09 0.10 -3.71
CA ALA A 14 6.75 -0.47 -3.85
C ALA A 14 5.68 0.61 -3.61
N PHE A 15 5.78 1.37 -2.52
CA PHE A 15 4.87 2.46 -2.21
C PHE A 15 4.75 3.48 -3.36
N LYS A 16 5.89 3.86 -3.96
CA LYS A 16 5.91 4.76 -5.12
C LYS A 16 5.30 4.19 -6.40
N LEU A 17 5.17 2.86 -6.53
CA LEU A 17 4.41 2.26 -7.64
C LEU A 17 2.90 2.47 -7.44
N PHE A 18 2.44 2.49 -6.18
CA PHE A 18 1.05 2.78 -5.84
C PHE A 18 0.75 4.28 -5.85
N ASP A 19 1.64 5.12 -5.32
CA ASP A 19 1.49 6.58 -5.16
C ASP A 19 2.19 7.38 -6.29
N ASP A 20 1.66 7.29 -7.51
CA ASP A 20 2.27 7.89 -8.70
C ASP A 20 2.12 9.42 -8.82
N ASP A 21 1.21 10.01 -8.06
CA ASP A 21 0.99 11.45 -7.95
C ASP A 21 1.60 12.06 -6.68
N GLU A 22 2.40 11.28 -5.93
CA GLU A 22 3.15 11.70 -4.73
C GLU A 22 2.27 12.36 -3.64
N THR A 23 1.05 11.84 -3.42
CA THR A 23 0.19 12.36 -2.33
C THR A 23 0.63 11.90 -0.96
N GLY A 24 1.54 10.92 -0.89
CA GLY A 24 1.98 10.27 0.34
C GLY A 24 0.95 9.26 0.88
N LYS A 25 -0.06 8.89 0.07
CA LYS A 25 -1.17 8.01 0.47
C LYS A 25 -1.66 7.15 -0.69
N ILE A 26 -2.04 5.91 -0.39
CA ILE A 26 -2.61 4.96 -1.33
C ILE A 26 -4.12 4.88 -1.12
N SER A 27 -4.86 5.48 -2.04
CA SER A 27 -6.32 5.36 -2.07
C SER A 27 -6.77 4.04 -2.71
N LEU A 28 -8.04 3.69 -2.47
CA LEU A 28 -8.71 2.56 -3.11
C LEU A 28 -8.55 2.56 -4.65
N LYS A 29 -8.59 3.75 -5.25
CA LYS A 29 -8.43 3.93 -6.70
C LYS A 29 -7.01 3.55 -7.16
N LYS A 30 -5.98 3.94 -6.39
CA LYS A 30 -4.58 3.61 -6.68
C LYS A 30 -4.32 2.12 -6.53
N LEU A 31 -4.81 1.54 -5.43
CA LEU A 31 -4.71 0.11 -5.18
C LEU A 31 -5.37 -0.71 -6.30
N ARG A 32 -6.58 -0.33 -6.71
CA ARG A 32 -7.30 -0.95 -7.83
C ARG A 32 -6.57 -0.86 -9.16
N ARG A 33 -5.93 0.28 -9.43
CA ARG A 33 -5.13 0.45 -10.65
C ARG A 33 -3.98 -0.55 -10.67
N VAL A 34 -3.20 -0.60 -9.59
CA VAL A 34 -2.02 -1.48 -9.51
C VAL A 34 -2.43 -2.95 -9.53
N ALA A 35 -3.49 -3.35 -8.81
CA ALA A 35 -4.03 -4.71 -8.87
C ALA A 35 -4.31 -5.14 -10.32
N ARG A 36 -4.95 -4.27 -11.11
CA ARG A 36 -5.23 -4.53 -12.54
C ARG A 36 -3.97 -4.60 -13.39
N GLU A 37 -2.97 -3.76 -13.12
CA GLU A 37 -1.68 -3.79 -13.83
C GLU A 37 -0.91 -5.09 -13.56
N LEU A 38 -1.06 -5.67 -12.37
CA LEU A 38 -0.51 -6.98 -12.00
C LEU A 38 -1.34 -8.16 -12.53
N GLY A 39 -2.45 -7.89 -13.23
CA GLY A 39 -3.36 -8.91 -13.75
C GLY A 39 -4.31 -9.49 -12.70
N ASP A 40 -4.36 -8.89 -11.51
CA ASP A 40 -5.32 -9.24 -10.47
C ASP A 40 -6.66 -8.55 -10.72
N ASN A 41 -7.75 -9.28 -10.48
CA ASN A 41 -9.12 -8.81 -10.67
C ASN A 41 -9.84 -8.62 -9.33
N ALA A 42 -9.09 -8.25 -8.29
CA ALA A 42 -9.63 -7.86 -7.00
C ALA A 42 -10.80 -6.88 -7.18
N ASN A 43 -11.93 -7.23 -6.57
CA ASN A 43 -13.13 -6.41 -6.63
C ASN A 43 -13.04 -5.27 -5.60
N GLU A 44 -13.95 -4.31 -5.70
CA GLU A 44 -13.91 -3.12 -4.85
C GLU A 44 -14.09 -3.44 -3.36
N GLU A 45 -14.85 -4.49 -3.04
CA GLU A 45 -15.09 -4.92 -1.65
C GLU A 45 -13.83 -5.55 -1.05
N GLU A 46 -13.13 -6.39 -1.81
CA GLU A 46 -11.85 -7.00 -1.40
C GLU A 46 -10.79 -5.92 -1.15
N LEU A 47 -10.65 -4.97 -2.07
CA LEU A 47 -9.70 -3.87 -1.93
C LEU A 47 -10.06 -2.95 -0.76
N LYS A 48 -11.35 -2.77 -0.48
CA LYS A 48 -11.81 -2.00 0.66
C LYS A 48 -11.50 -2.71 1.98
N VAL A 49 -11.71 -4.03 2.06
CA VAL A 49 -11.31 -4.81 3.23
C VAL A 49 -9.81 -4.68 3.47
N MET A 50 -8.98 -4.73 2.43
CA MET A 50 -7.53 -4.53 2.58
C MET A 50 -7.21 -3.15 3.16
N ILE A 51 -7.89 -2.07 2.71
CA ILE A 51 -7.68 -0.75 3.30
C ILE A 51 -8.14 -0.75 4.76
N ASP A 52 -9.35 -1.21 5.05
CA ASP A 52 -9.92 -1.21 6.40
C ASP A 52 -9.08 -2.03 7.40
N GLU A 53 -8.30 -3.02 6.95
CA GLU A 53 -7.39 -3.81 7.79
C GLU A 53 -6.10 -3.06 8.20
N PHE A 54 -5.62 -2.14 7.36
CA PHE A 54 -4.33 -1.45 7.56
C PHE A 54 -4.45 0.06 7.79
N ASP A 55 -5.63 0.64 7.56
CA ASP A 55 -5.99 2.03 7.86
C ASP A 55 -6.15 2.21 9.38
N LEU A 56 -5.06 2.62 10.04
CA LEU A 56 -4.98 2.77 11.49
C LEU A 56 -5.49 4.13 11.95
N ASP A 57 -5.44 5.15 11.07
CA ASP A 57 -5.90 6.49 11.37
C ASP A 57 -7.36 6.76 10.95
N GLY A 58 -7.95 5.87 10.16
CA GLY A 58 -9.35 5.86 9.75
C GLY A 58 -9.68 6.88 8.65
N ASP A 59 -8.69 7.29 7.85
CA ASP A 59 -8.89 8.28 6.79
C ASP A 59 -9.36 7.69 5.44
N GLY A 60 -9.43 6.36 5.35
CA GLY A 60 -9.85 5.60 4.17
C GLY A 60 -8.77 5.46 3.10
N GLU A 61 -7.51 5.76 3.43
CA GLU A 61 -6.33 5.60 2.59
C GLU A 61 -5.22 4.90 3.40
N ILE A 62 -4.16 4.43 2.72
CA ILE A 62 -3.00 3.83 3.38
C ILE A 62 -1.82 4.78 3.26
N ASN A 63 -1.32 5.29 4.39
CA ASN A 63 -0.11 6.10 4.43
C ASN A 63 1.16 5.22 4.44
N PHE A 64 2.34 5.84 4.32
CA PHE A 64 3.60 5.08 4.25
C PHE A 64 3.88 4.24 5.50
N ASP A 65 3.52 4.73 6.68
CA ASP A 65 3.77 4.02 7.94
C ASP A 65 2.86 2.80 8.09
N GLU A 66 1.60 2.92 7.66
CA GLU A 66 0.64 1.80 7.58
C GLU A 66 1.06 0.75 6.54
N PHE A 67 1.53 1.19 5.37
CA PHE A 67 2.06 0.29 4.35
C PHE A 67 3.32 -0.45 4.84
N MET A 68 4.19 0.21 5.61
CA MET A 68 5.31 -0.44 6.29
C MET A 68 4.82 -1.45 7.34
N ALA A 69 3.77 -1.14 8.09
CA ALA A 69 3.20 -2.05 9.09
C ALA A 69 2.62 -3.32 8.43
N MET A 70 1.97 -3.17 7.27
CA MET A 70 1.49 -4.28 6.44
C MET A 70 2.63 -5.24 6.08
N LEU A 71 3.77 -4.74 5.62
CA LEU A 71 4.92 -5.56 5.20
C LEU A 71 5.76 -6.13 6.35
N ASN A 72 5.61 -5.61 7.57
CA ASN A 72 6.28 -6.13 8.76
C ASN A 72 5.39 -7.09 9.58
N SER A 73 4.12 -7.28 9.19
CA SER A 73 3.19 -8.15 9.93
C SER A 73 3.25 -9.63 9.52
N ASP A 74 4.12 -10.00 8.58
CA ASP A 74 4.45 -11.38 8.18
C ASP A 74 5.89 -11.80 8.58
#